data_AF-A0AAJ4YZA4-F1
#
_entry.id   AF-A0AAJ4YZA4-F1
#
_cell.length_a   1.000
_cell.length_b   1.000
_cell.length_c   1.000
_cell.angle_alpha   90.00
_cell.angle_beta   90.00
_cell.angle_gamma   90.00
#
_symmetry.space_group_name_H-M   'P 1'
#
loop_
_entity.id
_entity.type
_entity.pdbx_description
1 polymer ?
#
loop_
_entity_poly.entity_id
_entity_poly.type
_entity_poly.pdbx_seq_one_letter_code
_entity_poly.pdbx_strand_id
1 'polypeptide(L)'
;MKNNLTKKIILSIALTMIGTATSQSPHSPISMSSEAKAYNISESETNVNELTKYYTQRHLTFSNKWLWQKDNGTIHATLLQLSWFSHIQVFGPESWGNINQLRNKYVDIFALKDYETWRTYMLAQETFTGGVTPVAKPSDKHYKLNVTYKDKAGTFIGEYQFYTGNKPVLTLKEVDFRIRQTLIKNKKLYNGDYNKGHIKITGGSNNYTIDLSKRLKSTDANRYVKNPQTAHIEILLEKSS
;
A
#
# COMPACT_ATOMS: atom_id res chain seq x y z
N MET A 1 -38.28 43.35 11.91
CA MET A 1 -38.56 41.88 11.91
C MET A 1 -38.50 41.44 10.44
N LYS A 2 -37.66 40.54 9.93
CA LYS A 2 -36.93 39.36 10.45
C LYS A 2 -35.55 39.30 9.78
N ASN A 3 -34.51 39.03 10.58
CA ASN A 3 -33.18 38.65 10.11
C ASN A 3 -33.16 37.14 9.84
N ASN A 4 -32.71 36.70 8.68
CA ASN A 4 -32.31 35.30 8.45
C ASN A 4 -30.84 35.25 8.03
N LEU A 5 -29.96 35.15 9.02
CA LEU A 5 -28.55 34.79 8.82
C LEU A 5 -28.47 33.29 8.49
N THR A 6 -28.25 32.96 7.22
CA THR A 6 -27.89 31.60 6.81
C THR A 6 -26.40 31.40 7.09
N LYS A 7 -26.06 30.80 8.24
CA LYS A 7 -24.70 30.36 8.56
C LYS A 7 -24.27 29.26 7.59
N LYS A 8 -23.43 29.59 6.61
CA LYS A 8 -22.72 28.57 5.81
C LYS A 8 -21.64 27.94 6.68
N ILE A 9 -21.85 26.69 7.05
CA ILE A 9 -20.85 25.82 7.67
C ILE A 9 -19.79 25.54 6.61
N ILE A 10 -18.58 26.06 6.80
CA ILE A 10 -17.41 25.72 6.00
C ILE A 10 -16.87 24.39 6.53
N LEU A 11 -17.05 23.31 5.76
CA LEU A 11 -16.45 22.02 6.06
C LEU A 11 -15.02 22.00 5.49
N SER A 12 -14.04 22.26 6.34
CA SER A 12 -12.62 22.24 5.98
C SER A 12 -12.16 20.80 5.74
N ILE A 13 -12.07 20.37 4.48
CA ILE A 13 -11.47 19.09 4.09
C ILE A 13 -9.96 19.31 3.97
N ALA A 14 -9.22 19.01 5.04
CA ALA A 14 -7.77 18.86 4.97
C ALA A 14 -7.46 17.50 4.35
N LEU A 15 -7.15 17.48 3.05
CA LEU A 15 -6.60 16.31 2.37
C LEU A 15 -5.07 16.43 2.41
N THR A 16 -4.40 15.75 3.34
CA THR A 16 -2.94 15.68 3.37
C THR A 16 -2.43 14.80 2.23
N MET A 17 -2.20 15.40 1.07
CA MET A 17 -1.30 14.86 0.05
C MET A 17 0.12 15.36 0.37
N ILE A 18 1.02 14.49 0.80
CA ILE A 18 2.45 14.82 0.86
C ILE A 18 3.11 14.30 -0.42
N GLY A 19 3.64 15.23 -1.24
CA GLY A 19 4.51 14.93 -2.38
C GLY A 19 4.55 16.03 -3.44
N THR A 20 5.43 17.03 -3.23
CA THR A 20 5.94 18.06 -4.16
C THR A 20 4.95 19.03 -4.81
N ALA A 21 5.22 20.33 -4.61
CA ALA A 21 4.42 21.47 -5.02
C ALA A 21 4.22 21.58 -6.54
N THR A 22 2.94 21.60 -6.97
CA THR A 22 2.46 22.53 -8.00
C THR A 22 1.05 22.97 -7.59
N SER A 23 0.82 24.29 -7.58
CA SER A 23 -0.47 24.90 -7.33
C SER A 23 -1.43 24.57 -8.49
N GLN A 24 -2.50 23.81 -8.24
CA GLN A 24 -3.60 23.69 -9.19
C GLN A 24 -4.80 24.52 -8.74
N SER A 25 -5.26 25.36 -9.67
CA SER A 25 -6.38 26.29 -9.59
C SER A 25 -7.74 25.57 -9.43
N PRO A 26 -8.80 26.19 -8.88
CA PRO A 26 -10.05 25.52 -8.47
C PRO A 26 -10.97 25.01 -9.60
N HIS A 27 -10.52 25.01 -10.85
CA HIS A 27 -11.35 24.65 -12.02
C HIS A 27 -10.73 23.61 -12.95
N SER A 28 -9.82 22.77 -12.44
CA SER A 28 -9.41 21.58 -13.20
C SER A 28 -10.55 20.54 -13.19
N PRO A 29 -10.94 19.96 -14.35
CA PRO A 29 -11.91 18.88 -14.40
C PRO A 29 -11.43 17.75 -13.49
N ILE A 30 -12.39 17.10 -12.82
CA ILE A 30 -12.15 15.94 -11.95
C ILE A 30 -11.39 14.90 -12.79
N SER A 31 -10.07 14.81 -12.59
CA SER A 31 -9.30 13.67 -13.09
C SER A 31 -9.80 12.48 -12.30
N MET A 32 -10.80 11.80 -12.84
CA MET A 32 -11.15 10.46 -12.44
C MET A 32 -9.98 9.59 -12.87
N SER A 33 -8.77 9.70 -12.35
CA SER A 33 -7.69 8.75 -12.64
C SER A 33 -6.55 8.96 -11.67
N SER A 34 -5.99 7.86 -11.18
CA SER A 34 -4.62 7.91 -10.70
C SER A 34 -3.68 8.19 -11.88
N GLU A 35 -2.85 9.22 -11.77
CA GLU A 35 -1.73 9.52 -12.68
C GLU A 35 -0.68 8.39 -12.75
N ALA A 36 -0.74 7.39 -11.87
CA ALA A 36 0.12 6.22 -11.98
C ALA A 36 -0.17 5.49 -13.29
N LYS A 37 0.87 5.04 -14.00
CA LYS A 37 0.73 4.09 -15.12
C LYS A 37 0.53 2.70 -14.56
N ALA A 38 -0.36 1.90 -15.17
CA ALA A 38 -0.54 0.54 -14.71
C ALA A 38 0.71 -0.29 -15.01
N TYR A 39 1.17 -1.08 -14.03
CA TYR A 39 2.32 -1.94 -14.21
C TYR A 39 2.28 -3.13 -13.26
N ASN A 40 2.16 -4.33 -13.84
CA ASN A 40 2.10 -5.60 -13.15
C ASN A 40 3.10 -6.57 -13.77
N ILE A 41 3.64 -7.45 -12.92
CA ILE A 41 4.58 -8.51 -13.30
C ILE A 41 4.11 -9.82 -12.66
N SER A 42 4.48 -10.94 -13.28
CA SER A 42 4.20 -12.28 -12.73
C SER A 42 4.83 -12.46 -11.33
N GLU A 43 4.23 -13.32 -10.50
CA GLU A 43 4.83 -13.73 -9.23
C GLU A 43 6.14 -14.51 -9.40
N SER A 44 6.33 -15.12 -10.58
CA SER A 44 7.55 -15.82 -10.96
C SER A 44 8.57 -14.91 -11.67
N GLU A 45 8.29 -13.61 -11.80
CA GLU A 45 9.22 -12.67 -12.42
C GLU A 45 10.50 -12.55 -11.57
N THR A 46 11.64 -12.70 -12.23
CA THR A 46 12.98 -12.62 -11.62
C THR A 46 13.88 -11.59 -12.31
N ASN A 47 13.42 -11.01 -13.42
CA ASN A 47 14.12 -9.95 -14.13
C ASN A 47 14.21 -8.69 -13.24
N VAL A 48 15.45 -8.31 -12.91
CA VAL A 48 15.76 -7.19 -12.02
C VAL A 48 15.21 -5.87 -12.54
N ASN A 49 15.20 -5.65 -13.87
CA ASN A 49 14.67 -4.42 -14.45
C ASN A 49 13.15 -4.33 -14.27
N GLU A 50 12.44 -5.44 -14.47
CA GLU A 50 10.98 -5.49 -14.29
C GLU A 50 10.59 -5.37 -12.80
N LEU A 51 11.33 -6.02 -11.90
CA LEU A 51 11.17 -5.85 -10.45
C LEU A 51 11.44 -4.41 -10.02
N THR A 52 12.49 -3.77 -10.56
CA THR A 52 12.82 -2.37 -10.28
C THR A 52 11.69 -1.44 -10.72
N LYS A 53 11.18 -1.60 -11.95
CA LYS A 53 10.02 -0.83 -12.43
C LYS A 53 8.79 -1.03 -11.55
N TYR A 54 8.49 -2.28 -11.17
CA TYR A 54 7.35 -2.58 -10.32
C TYR A 54 7.46 -1.94 -8.94
N TYR A 55 8.60 -2.08 -8.25
CA TYR A 55 8.80 -1.57 -6.89
C TYR A 55 9.14 -0.07 -6.81
N THR A 56 9.35 0.59 -7.96
CA THR A 56 9.50 2.05 -8.04
C THR A 56 8.22 2.76 -8.49
N GLN A 57 7.16 2.02 -8.83
CA GLN A 57 5.89 2.62 -9.21
C GLN A 57 5.30 3.50 -8.09
N ARG A 58 4.45 4.46 -8.48
CA ARG A 58 3.73 5.30 -7.51
C ARG A 58 2.65 4.45 -6.84
N HIS A 59 2.76 4.26 -5.53
CA HIS A 59 1.69 3.68 -4.73
C HIS A 59 0.61 4.72 -4.43
N LEU A 60 -0.60 4.22 -4.19
CA LEU A 60 -1.76 5.00 -3.78
C LEU A 60 -2.12 4.62 -2.34
N THR A 61 -2.60 5.58 -1.57
CA THR A 61 -3.13 5.32 -0.24
C THR A 61 -4.47 6.00 -0.10
N PHE A 62 -5.48 5.22 0.25
CA PHE A 62 -6.82 5.70 0.47
C PHE A 62 -7.18 5.41 1.92
N SER A 63 -7.64 6.42 2.63
CA SER A 63 -8.11 6.24 4.01
C SER A 63 -9.61 6.39 4.11
N ASN A 64 -10.19 5.69 5.09
CA ASN A 64 -11.60 5.76 5.43
C ASN A 64 -12.53 5.50 4.21
N LYS A 65 -12.29 4.40 3.49
CA LYS A 65 -13.08 3.98 2.33
C LYS A 65 -14.07 2.89 2.71
N TRP A 66 -15.30 2.98 2.23
CA TRP A 66 -16.33 1.98 2.52
C TRP A 66 -16.05 0.70 1.73
N LEU A 67 -15.82 -0.41 2.42
CA LEU A 67 -15.64 -1.73 1.84
C LEU A 67 -16.99 -2.45 1.75
N TRP A 68 -17.33 -2.95 0.57
CA TRP A 68 -18.59 -3.65 0.30
C TRP A 68 -18.35 -4.86 -0.61
N GLN A 69 -19.34 -5.74 -0.66
CA GLN A 69 -19.30 -6.97 -1.45
C GLN A 69 -20.49 -7.01 -2.40
N LYS A 70 -20.27 -7.39 -3.65
CA LYS A 70 -21.34 -7.69 -4.61
C LYS A 70 -21.92 -9.07 -4.34
N ASP A 71 -23.12 -9.33 -4.84
CA ASP A 71 -23.78 -10.64 -4.72
C ASP A 71 -22.96 -11.79 -5.32
N ASN A 72 -22.15 -11.50 -6.34
CA ASN A 72 -21.22 -12.46 -6.94
C ASN A 72 -19.95 -12.73 -6.10
N GLY A 73 -19.88 -12.20 -4.88
CA GLY A 73 -18.78 -12.39 -3.93
C GLY A 73 -17.58 -11.47 -4.12
N THR A 74 -17.52 -10.67 -5.20
CA THR A 74 -16.39 -9.76 -5.44
C THR A 74 -16.36 -8.59 -4.45
N ILE A 75 -15.16 -8.21 -4.02
CA ILE A 75 -14.94 -7.19 -2.99
C ILE A 75 -14.63 -5.86 -3.65
N HIS A 76 -15.27 -4.80 -3.17
CA HIS A 76 -15.12 -3.46 -3.73
C HIS A 76 -14.97 -2.42 -2.63
N ALA A 77 -14.37 -1.27 -2.99
CA ALA A 77 -14.34 -0.11 -2.11
C ALA A 77 -14.65 1.18 -2.87
N THR A 78 -15.42 2.06 -2.24
CA THR A 78 -15.75 3.37 -2.81
C THR A 78 -14.58 4.33 -2.58
N LEU A 79 -13.94 4.82 -3.65
CA LEU A 79 -12.73 5.66 -3.56
C LEU A 79 -13.07 7.16 -3.47
N LEU A 80 -13.92 7.65 -4.37
CA LEU A 80 -14.38 9.03 -4.43
C LEU A 80 -15.75 9.07 -5.10
N GLN A 81 -16.81 9.23 -4.30
CA GLN A 81 -18.22 9.14 -4.75
C GLN A 81 -18.59 7.74 -5.33
N LEU A 82 -19.88 7.52 -5.62
CA LEU A 82 -20.38 6.24 -6.15
C LEU A 82 -19.84 5.92 -7.56
N SER A 83 -19.35 6.92 -8.29
CA SER A 83 -18.82 6.79 -9.65
C SER A 83 -17.38 6.30 -9.72
N TRP A 84 -16.59 6.44 -8.65
CA TRP A 84 -15.21 5.94 -8.61
C TRP A 84 -15.01 4.94 -7.47
N PHE A 85 -14.80 3.68 -7.85
CA PHE A 85 -14.63 2.58 -6.92
C PHE A 85 -13.47 1.68 -7.36
N SER A 86 -13.09 0.74 -6.49
CA SER A 86 -12.07 -0.26 -6.79
C SER A 86 -12.65 -1.65 -6.65
N HIS A 87 -12.25 -2.56 -7.54
CA HIS A 87 -12.31 -4.00 -7.32
C HIS A 87 -11.04 -4.46 -6.60
N ILE A 88 -11.20 -5.13 -5.46
CA ILE A 88 -10.09 -5.63 -4.65
C ILE A 88 -10.01 -7.15 -4.83
N GLN A 89 -8.97 -7.60 -5.53
CA GLN A 89 -8.66 -9.01 -5.68
C GLN A 89 -8.04 -9.55 -4.39
N VAL A 90 -8.57 -10.67 -3.91
CA VAL A 90 -8.18 -11.30 -2.65
C VAL A 90 -7.85 -12.76 -2.93
N PHE A 91 -6.66 -13.19 -2.53
CA PHE A 91 -6.16 -14.54 -2.79
C PHE A 91 -5.73 -15.20 -1.48
N GLY A 92 -6.03 -16.50 -1.34
CA GLY A 92 -5.64 -17.30 -0.18
C GLY A 92 -6.56 -17.15 1.04
N PRO A 93 -6.67 -18.20 1.87
CA PRO A 93 -7.65 -18.27 2.95
C PRO A 93 -7.41 -17.24 4.06
N GLU A 94 -6.15 -16.95 4.41
CA GLU A 94 -5.83 -15.97 5.46
C GLU A 94 -6.22 -14.54 5.05
N SER A 95 -5.88 -14.14 3.82
CA SER A 95 -6.28 -12.84 3.25
C SER A 95 -7.80 -12.72 3.17
N TRP A 96 -8.51 -13.77 2.75
CA TRP A 96 -9.98 -13.80 2.77
C TRP A 96 -10.55 -13.69 4.19
N GLY A 97 -9.96 -14.39 5.16
CA GLY A 97 -10.36 -14.30 6.57
C GLY A 97 -10.25 -12.87 7.10
N ASN A 98 -9.17 -12.16 6.77
CA ASN A 98 -8.96 -10.76 7.13
C ASN A 98 -10.00 -9.83 6.47
N ILE A 99 -10.24 -9.99 5.17
CA ILE A 99 -11.21 -9.16 4.42
C ILE A 99 -12.64 -9.40 4.91
N ASN A 100 -12.99 -10.65 5.22
CA ASN A 100 -14.33 -11.00 5.69
C ASN A 100 -14.71 -10.30 7.01
N GLN A 101 -13.73 -10.01 7.88
CA GLN A 101 -13.93 -9.24 9.11
C GLN A 101 -14.15 -7.74 8.88
N LEU A 102 -13.80 -7.25 7.69
CA LEU A 102 -13.86 -5.84 7.28
C LEU A 102 -15.03 -5.51 6.36
N ARG A 103 -15.83 -6.49 5.95
CA ARG A 103 -17.01 -6.23 5.09
C ARG A 103 -17.96 -5.24 5.75
N ASN A 104 -18.47 -4.32 4.96
CA ASN A 104 -19.39 -3.26 5.39
C ASN A 104 -18.80 -2.41 6.52
N LYS A 105 -17.50 -2.08 6.40
CA LYS A 105 -16.79 -1.18 7.31
C LYS A 105 -15.92 -0.21 6.51
N TYR A 106 -15.53 0.86 7.19
CA TYR A 106 -14.51 1.76 6.68
C TYR A 106 -13.11 1.16 6.86
N VAL A 107 -12.31 1.23 5.81
CA VAL A 107 -10.97 0.63 5.70
C VAL A 107 -9.97 1.63 5.14
N ASP A 108 -8.69 1.35 5.37
CA ASP A 108 -7.59 1.96 4.64
C ASP A 108 -7.11 1.00 3.56
N ILE A 109 -6.66 1.53 2.42
CA ILE A 109 -6.22 0.77 1.25
C ILE A 109 -4.86 1.28 0.81
N PHE A 110 -3.86 0.41 0.86
CA PHE A 110 -2.58 0.57 0.18
C PHE A 110 -2.65 -0.08 -1.20
N ALA A 111 -2.67 0.73 -2.25
CA ALA A 111 -2.93 0.28 -3.61
C ALA A 111 -1.71 0.47 -4.51
N LEU A 112 -1.55 -0.46 -5.44
CA LEU A 112 -0.65 -0.38 -6.58
C LEU A 112 -1.53 -0.46 -7.82
N LYS A 113 -1.18 0.29 -8.87
CA LYS A 113 -1.96 0.27 -10.10
C LYS A 113 -1.50 -0.93 -10.93
N ASP A 114 -2.00 -2.10 -10.57
CA ASP A 114 -1.64 -3.35 -11.24
C ASP A 114 -2.30 -3.44 -12.65
N TYR A 115 -3.46 -2.81 -12.83
CA TYR A 115 -4.23 -2.85 -14.06
C TYR A 115 -4.65 -1.45 -14.49
N GLU A 116 -4.88 -1.27 -15.80
CA GLU A 116 -5.46 -0.03 -16.29
C GLU A 116 -6.85 0.18 -15.71
N THR A 117 -7.19 1.45 -15.47
CA THR A 117 -8.50 1.78 -14.93
C THR A 117 -9.56 1.46 -15.97
N TRP A 118 -10.56 0.67 -15.61
CA TRP A 118 -11.72 0.47 -16.45
C TRP A 118 -12.63 1.70 -16.36
N ARG A 119 -13.08 2.21 -17.51
CA ARG A 119 -13.85 3.46 -17.58
C ARG A 119 -15.07 3.35 -18.47
N THR A 120 -16.12 4.02 -18.06
CA THR A 120 -17.27 4.39 -18.91
C THR A 120 -17.49 5.90 -18.78
N TYR A 121 -18.54 6.42 -19.44
CA TYR A 121 -18.88 7.84 -19.34
C TYR A 121 -19.25 8.30 -17.92
N MET A 122 -19.65 7.41 -17.01
CA MET A 122 -20.00 7.74 -15.62
C MET A 122 -19.17 7.04 -14.56
N LEU A 123 -18.47 5.96 -14.90
CA LEU A 123 -17.85 5.08 -13.91
C LEU A 123 -16.36 4.92 -14.17
N ALA A 124 -15.60 4.84 -13.07
CA ALA A 124 -14.21 4.45 -13.05
C ALA A 124 -14.02 3.32 -12.04
N GLN A 125 -13.46 2.20 -12.49
CA GLN A 125 -13.11 1.08 -11.63
C GLN A 125 -11.59 0.84 -11.67
N GLU A 126 -10.94 1.04 -10.54
CA GLU A 126 -9.56 0.59 -10.33
C GLU A 126 -9.55 -0.91 -9.96
N THR A 127 -8.49 -1.63 -10.29
CA THR A 127 -8.30 -3.01 -9.80
C THR A 127 -7.02 -3.10 -8.99
N PHE A 128 -7.14 -3.53 -7.74
CA PHE A 128 -6.04 -3.66 -6.79
C PHE A 128 -5.97 -5.08 -6.23
N THR A 129 -4.76 -5.56 -5.94
CA THR A 129 -4.58 -6.84 -5.22
C THR A 129 -4.32 -6.60 -3.73
N GLY A 130 -5.25 -7.00 -2.85
CA GLY A 130 -5.11 -6.87 -1.39
C GLY A 130 -4.85 -5.43 -0.91
N GLY A 131 -4.02 -5.29 0.13
CA GLY A 131 -3.62 -3.98 0.67
C GLY A 131 -4.65 -3.29 1.57
N VAL A 132 -5.69 -4.00 2.03
CA VAL A 132 -6.76 -3.47 2.86
C VAL A 132 -6.48 -3.70 4.33
N THR A 133 -6.61 -2.66 5.15
CA THR A 133 -6.49 -2.73 6.62
C THR A 133 -7.70 -2.07 7.29
N PRO A 134 -8.00 -2.37 8.56
CA PRO A 134 -8.88 -1.51 9.36
C PRO A 134 -8.39 -0.05 9.30
N VAL A 135 -9.33 0.89 9.38
CA VAL A 135 -9.00 2.32 9.49
C VAL A 135 -8.23 2.58 10.79
N ALA A 136 -7.20 3.42 10.73
CA ALA A 136 -6.55 3.91 11.93
C ALA A 136 -7.49 4.83 12.73
N LYS A 137 -7.55 4.64 14.06
CA LYS A 137 -8.33 5.50 14.94
C LYS A 137 -7.52 6.77 15.27
N PRO A 138 -8.19 7.91 15.53
CA PRO A 138 -7.50 9.11 16.01
C PRO A 138 -6.70 8.90 17.30
N SER A 139 -7.11 7.95 18.14
CA SER A 139 -6.43 7.56 19.38
C SER A 139 -5.21 6.66 19.17
N ASP A 140 -5.01 6.10 17.97
CA ASP A 140 -3.91 5.17 17.72
C ASP A 140 -2.57 5.92 17.74
N LYS A 141 -1.62 5.38 18.49
CA LYS A 141 -0.29 5.98 18.66
C LYS A 141 0.46 5.98 17.33
N HIS A 142 1.02 7.13 16.97
CA HIS A 142 1.93 7.22 15.83
C HIS A 142 3.25 6.51 16.15
N TYR A 143 3.74 5.74 15.18
CA TYR A 143 5.02 5.04 15.25
C TYR A 143 5.76 5.13 13.91
N LYS A 144 7.06 4.83 13.97
CA LYS A 144 7.96 4.75 12.83
C LYS A 144 8.49 3.34 12.73
N LEU A 145 8.67 2.84 11.50
CA LEU A 145 9.36 1.58 11.26
C LEU A 145 10.57 1.81 10.37
N ASN A 146 11.63 1.15 10.78
CA ASN A 146 12.89 1.12 10.09
C ASN A 146 13.18 -0.29 9.60
N VAL A 147 13.93 -0.38 8.52
CA VAL A 147 14.50 -1.63 8.04
C VAL A 147 16.01 -1.61 8.27
N THR A 148 16.47 -2.63 9.01
CA THR A 148 17.88 -2.88 9.27
C THR A 148 18.47 -3.64 8.11
N TYR A 149 19.54 -3.11 7.52
CA TYR A 149 20.25 -3.69 6.40
C TYR A 149 21.53 -4.38 6.88
N LYS A 150 21.65 -5.68 6.59
CA LYS A 150 22.81 -6.51 6.92
C LYS A 150 23.45 -7.13 5.67
N ASP A 151 24.76 -7.40 5.75
CA ASP A 151 25.47 -8.20 4.74
C ASP A 151 25.26 -9.70 4.96
N LYS A 152 25.83 -10.53 4.06
CA LYS A 152 25.79 -11.99 4.15
C LYS A 152 26.40 -12.56 5.45
N ALA A 153 27.34 -11.85 6.07
CA ALA A 153 27.93 -12.23 7.35
C ALA A 153 27.07 -11.81 8.56
N GLY A 154 25.96 -11.11 8.33
CA GLY A 154 25.09 -10.58 9.37
C GLY A 154 25.57 -9.25 9.97
N THR A 155 26.61 -8.64 9.40
CA THR A 155 27.14 -7.34 9.84
C THR A 155 26.12 -6.27 9.57
N PHE A 156 25.83 -5.44 10.58
CA PHE A 156 25.01 -4.24 10.40
C PHE A 156 25.71 -3.27 9.44
N ILE A 157 25.03 -2.94 8.33
CA ILE A 157 25.52 -1.93 7.38
C ILE A 157 24.79 -0.59 7.59
N GLY A 158 23.49 -0.62 7.87
CA GLY A 158 22.72 0.61 8.05
C GLY A 158 21.25 0.37 8.32
N GLU A 159 20.52 1.47 8.46
CA GLU A 159 19.10 1.48 8.79
C GLU A 159 18.38 2.55 7.96
N TYR A 160 17.20 2.24 7.45
CA TYR A 160 16.37 3.19 6.70
C TYR A 160 14.93 3.20 7.21
N GLN A 161 14.39 4.39 7.48
CA GLN A 161 12.97 4.55 7.80
C GLN A 161 12.12 4.34 6.54
N PHE A 162 11.18 3.39 6.57
CA PHE A 162 10.29 3.09 5.44
C PHE A 162 8.81 3.40 5.71
N TYR A 163 8.43 3.57 6.98
CA TYR A 163 7.04 3.83 7.36
C TYR A 163 6.94 4.83 8.52
N THR A 164 5.89 5.65 8.47
CA THR A 164 5.44 6.51 9.56
C THR A 164 3.93 6.59 9.49
N GLY A 165 3.24 6.35 10.62
CA GLY A 165 1.78 6.37 10.68
C GLY A 165 1.28 5.74 11.96
N ASN A 166 -0.01 5.46 12.02
CA ASN A 166 -0.71 4.97 13.20
C ASN A 166 -1.61 3.76 12.93
N LYS A 167 -1.48 3.10 11.77
CA LYS A 167 -2.29 1.93 11.45
C LYS A 167 -2.12 0.82 12.51
N PRO A 168 -3.22 0.19 12.98
CA PRO A 168 -3.13 -0.88 13.98
C PRO A 168 -2.50 -2.17 13.42
N VAL A 169 -2.57 -2.37 12.11
CA VAL A 169 -1.92 -3.45 11.37
C VAL A 169 -1.42 -2.93 10.03
N LEU A 170 -0.39 -3.56 9.47
CA LEU A 170 0.06 -3.32 8.10
C LEU A 170 -0.13 -4.57 7.26
N THR A 171 -0.41 -4.44 5.96
CA THR A 171 -0.36 -5.60 5.06
C THR A 171 1.07 -5.94 4.70
N LEU A 172 1.37 -7.22 4.43
CA LEU A 172 2.67 -7.60 3.88
C LEU A 172 2.96 -6.89 2.55
N LYS A 173 1.93 -6.62 1.74
CA LYS A 173 2.05 -5.81 0.52
C LYS A 173 2.62 -4.43 0.81
N GLU A 174 2.04 -3.72 1.79
CA GLU A 174 2.49 -2.38 2.15
C GLU A 174 3.93 -2.39 2.69
N VAL A 175 4.24 -3.35 3.57
CA VAL A 175 5.58 -3.50 4.16
C VAL A 175 6.62 -3.84 3.10
N ASP A 176 6.40 -4.90 2.31
CA ASP A 176 7.26 -5.33 1.20
C ASP A 176 7.54 -4.18 0.24
N PHE A 177 6.48 -3.54 -0.26
CA PHE A 177 6.61 -2.50 -1.28
C PHE A 177 7.38 -1.29 -0.77
N ARG A 178 7.03 -0.75 0.41
CA ARG A 178 7.69 0.43 0.97
C ARG A 178 9.16 0.16 1.27
N ILE A 179 9.49 -1.01 1.78
CA ILE A 179 10.87 -1.43 2.05
C ILE A 179 11.67 -1.49 0.74
N ARG A 180 11.20 -2.25 -0.26
CA ARG A 180 11.93 -2.38 -1.53
C ARG A 180 12.07 -1.04 -2.22
N GLN A 181 11.01 -0.23 -2.24
CA GLN A 181 11.06 1.12 -2.78
C GLN A 181 12.12 1.98 -2.08
N THR A 182 12.22 1.90 -0.75
CA THR A 182 13.22 2.63 0.03
C THR A 182 14.64 2.17 -0.31
N LEU A 183 14.88 0.86 -0.39
CA LEU A 183 16.20 0.33 -0.70
C LEU A 183 16.65 0.61 -2.14
N ILE A 184 15.74 0.54 -3.12
CA ILE A 184 16.03 0.87 -4.52
C ILE A 184 16.39 2.36 -4.64
N LYS A 185 15.62 3.25 -3.99
CA LYS A 185 15.92 4.69 -3.95
C LYS A 185 17.30 4.99 -3.34
N ASN A 186 17.72 4.21 -2.35
CA ASN A 186 19.03 4.30 -1.71
C ASN A 186 20.13 3.50 -2.44
N LYS A 187 19.86 2.97 -3.65
CA LYS A 187 20.79 2.19 -4.47
C LYS A 187 21.37 0.96 -3.75
N LYS A 188 20.58 0.33 -2.87
CA LYS A 188 20.97 -0.87 -2.11
C LYS A 188 20.42 -2.15 -2.71
N LEU A 189 19.16 -2.14 -3.15
CA LEU A 189 18.48 -3.27 -3.78
C LEU A 189 18.36 -3.06 -5.29
N TYR A 190 18.56 -4.11 -6.07
CA TYR A 190 18.54 -4.11 -7.54
C TYR A 190 19.55 -3.15 -8.17
N ASN A 191 20.63 -2.88 -7.46
CA ASN A 191 21.76 -2.07 -7.93
C ASN A 191 23.00 -2.97 -8.05
N GLY A 192 23.54 -3.08 -9.26
CA GLY A 192 24.56 -4.08 -9.58
C GLY A 192 24.03 -5.50 -9.30
N ASP A 193 24.85 -6.32 -8.65
CA ASP A 193 24.50 -7.73 -8.42
C ASP A 193 23.56 -7.96 -7.22
N TYR A 194 23.19 -6.92 -6.46
CA TYR A 194 22.39 -7.08 -5.23
C TYR A 194 20.90 -7.28 -5.50
N ASN A 195 20.51 -8.48 -5.95
CA ASN A 195 19.14 -8.83 -6.32
C ASN A 195 18.59 -10.09 -5.61
N LYS A 196 19.35 -10.68 -4.69
CA LYS A 196 18.93 -11.86 -3.90
C LYS A 196 18.85 -11.53 -2.41
N GLY A 197 18.31 -12.47 -1.63
CA GLY A 197 18.18 -12.39 -0.19
C GLY A 197 16.73 -12.30 0.27
N HIS A 198 16.50 -11.81 1.48
CA HIS A 198 15.15 -11.80 2.06
C HIS A 198 14.91 -10.65 3.05
N ILE A 199 13.65 -10.27 3.16
CA ILE A 199 13.12 -9.44 4.25
C ILE A 199 12.62 -10.38 5.34
N LYS A 200 13.13 -10.23 6.54
CA LYS A 200 12.66 -10.93 7.73
C LYS A 200 11.89 -9.94 8.61
N ILE A 201 10.64 -10.26 8.90
CA ILE A 201 9.78 -9.51 9.81
C ILE A 201 9.60 -10.39 11.04
N THR A 202 10.04 -9.92 12.19
CA THR A 202 9.90 -10.62 13.47
C THR A 202 9.25 -9.72 14.51
N GLY A 203 8.71 -10.31 15.58
CA GLY A 203 7.92 -9.55 16.55
C GLY A 203 6.51 -9.30 16.01
N GLY A 204 5.75 -8.37 16.60
CA GLY A 204 4.41 -8.06 16.09
C GLY A 204 3.39 -9.21 16.18
N SER A 205 3.62 -10.24 16.98
CA SER A 205 2.77 -11.44 17.09
C SER A 205 2.79 -12.41 15.90
N ASN A 206 3.49 -12.11 14.80
CA ASN A 206 3.70 -13.04 13.70
C ASN A 206 4.98 -12.75 12.91
N ASN A 207 5.60 -13.83 12.41
CA ASN A 207 6.87 -13.75 11.69
C ASN A 207 6.68 -14.04 10.21
N TYR A 208 7.41 -13.33 9.36
CA TYR A 208 7.38 -13.50 7.91
C TYR A 208 8.77 -13.42 7.31
N THR A 209 8.97 -14.16 6.22
CA THR A 209 10.15 -14.08 5.36
C THR A 209 9.69 -13.86 3.94
N ILE A 210 10.18 -12.80 3.30
CA ILE A 210 9.83 -12.43 1.94
C ILE A 210 11.09 -12.49 1.07
N ASP A 211 11.04 -13.28 0.01
CA ASP A 211 12.12 -13.42 -0.97
C ASP A 211 12.24 -12.16 -1.85
N LEU A 212 13.45 -11.59 -1.93
CA LEU A 212 13.74 -10.39 -2.71
C LEU A 212 13.99 -10.65 -4.19
N SER A 213 14.23 -11.91 -4.59
CA SER A 213 14.52 -12.29 -5.98
C SER A 213 13.30 -12.28 -6.90
N LYS A 214 12.10 -12.16 -6.33
CA LYS A 214 10.82 -12.17 -7.03
C LYS A 214 9.78 -11.30 -6.33
N ARG A 215 8.65 -11.07 -6.99
CA ARG A 215 7.53 -10.30 -6.41
C ARG A 215 6.90 -11.02 -5.21
N LEU A 216 6.33 -10.26 -4.28
CA LEU A 216 5.43 -10.80 -3.25
C LEU A 216 4.27 -11.58 -3.90
N LYS A 217 3.96 -12.75 -3.34
CA LYS A 217 2.83 -13.59 -3.76
C LYS A 217 1.51 -12.87 -3.51
N SER A 218 0.56 -13.02 -4.43
CA SER A 218 -0.76 -12.36 -4.29
C SER A 218 -1.54 -12.91 -3.10
N THR A 219 -1.30 -14.16 -2.69
CA THR A 219 -1.87 -14.75 -1.47
C THR A 219 -1.43 -14.05 -0.19
N ASP A 220 -0.26 -13.41 -0.22
CA ASP A 220 0.32 -12.69 0.92
C ASP A 220 -0.09 -11.21 0.93
N ALA A 221 -0.72 -10.70 -0.13
CA ALA A 221 -0.99 -9.28 -0.32
C ALA A 221 -1.93 -8.65 0.74
N ASN A 222 -2.75 -9.47 1.42
CA ASN A 222 -3.63 -9.02 2.50
C ASN A 222 -3.42 -9.77 3.83
N ARG A 223 -2.26 -10.42 3.99
CA ARG A 223 -1.82 -10.92 5.29
C ARG A 223 -1.29 -9.76 6.12
N TYR A 224 -1.50 -9.81 7.43
CA TYR A 224 -1.18 -8.68 8.31
C TYR A 224 0.11 -8.91 9.07
N VAL A 225 1.00 -7.91 9.06
CA VAL A 225 1.94 -7.70 10.17
C VAL A 225 1.11 -7.16 11.33
N LYS A 226 0.86 -8.00 12.32
CA LYS A 226 0.11 -7.62 13.52
C LYS A 226 1.04 -6.78 14.41
N ASN A 227 0.47 -5.96 15.29
CA ASN A 227 1.22 -5.11 16.24
C ASN A 227 2.51 -4.48 15.66
N PRO A 228 2.42 -3.81 14.50
CA PRO A 228 3.58 -3.42 13.70
C PRO A 228 4.57 -2.53 14.46
N GLN A 229 4.10 -1.76 15.43
CA GLN A 229 4.91 -0.92 16.33
C GLN A 229 6.00 -1.69 17.13
N THR A 230 5.87 -3.01 17.24
CA THR A 230 6.84 -3.89 17.91
C THR A 230 7.56 -4.83 16.94
N ALA A 231 7.34 -4.64 15.64
CA ALA A 231 7.99 -5.45 14.62
C ALA A 231 9.44 -4.99 14.41
N HIS A 232 10.33 -5.97 14.29
CA HIS A 232 11.70 -5.79 13.84
C HIS A 232 11.79 -6.25 12.39
N ILE A 233 12.30 -5.39 11.53
CA ILE A 233 12.44 -5.66 10.10
C ILE A 233 13.93 -5.68 9.78
N GLU A 234 14.40 -6.84 9.34
CA GLU A 234 15.78 -7.05 8.93
C GLU A 234 15.84 -7.49 7.48
N ILE A 235 16.90 -7.10 6.79
CA ILE A 235 17.18 -7.51 5.43
C ILE A 235 18.57 -8.10 5.34
N LEU A 236 18.62 -9.25 4.67
CA LEU A 236 19.83 -9.83 4.14
C LEU A 236 19.84 -9.57 2.62
N LEU A 237 20.82 -8.80 2.12
CA LEU A 237 21.04 -8.68 0.67
C LEU A 237 22.20 -9.56 0.22
N GLU A 238 21.98 -10.25 -0.89
CA GLU A 238 22.96 -11.14 -1.49
C GLU A 238 23.21 -10.74 -2.95
N LYS A 239 24.44 -10.96 -3.40
CA LYS A 239 24.80 -10.79 -4.81
C LYS A 239 24.31 -11.98 -5.64
N SER A 240 23.93 -11.74 -6.89
CA SER A 240 23.88 -12.79 -7.90
C SER A 240 25.26 -13.40 -8.06
N SER A 241 25.34 -14.71 -7.89
CA SER A 241 26.51 -15.53 -8.22
C SER A 241 26.66 -15.64 -9.73
#